data_AF-A0A3A4ZFW6-F1
#
_entry.id   AF-A0A3A4ZFW6-F1
#
_cell.length_a   1.000
_cell.length_b   1.000
_cell.length_c   1.000
_cell.angle_alpha   90.00
_cell.angle_beta   90.00
_cell.angle_gamma   90.00
#
_symmetry.space_group_name_H-M   'P 1'
#
loop_
_entity.id
_entity.type
_entity.pdbx_description
1 polymer ?
#
loop_
_entity_poly.entity_id
_entity_poly.type
_entity_poly.pdbx_seq_one_letter_code
_entity_poly.pdbx_strand_id
1 'polypeptide(L)' 'MKNTETKLRTTVFLRPSLIKHAKAQAVIEEITLTELIERALLKYLPKETIIKKIDFRKPVGRQ' A
#
# COMPACT_ATOMS: atom_id res chain seq x y z
N MET A 1 17.15 6.83 -16.71
CA MET A 1 17.63 6.87 -15.32
C MET A 1 16.99 5.70 -14.58
N LYS A 2 17.75 4.63 -14.30
CA LYS A 2 17.27 3.51 -13.47
C LYS A 2 17.38 3.95 -12.01
N ASN A 3 16.25 4.16 -11.34
CA ASN A 3 16.23 4.37 -9.89
C ASN A 3 16.29 2.98 -9.23
N THR A 4 17.47 2.38 -9.24
CA THR A 4 17.75 1.16 -8.48
C THR A 4 17.89 1.51 -7.00
N GLU A 5 17.14 0.79 -6.17
CA GLU A 5 17.39 0.60 -4.74
C GLU A 5 17.06 1.73 -3.78
N THR A 6 15.79 1.86 -3.41
CA THR A 6 15.47 2.27 -2.03
C THR A 6 14.11 1.67 -1.65
N LYS A 7 14.11 0.42 -1.19
CA LYS A 7 12.94 -0.10 -0.47
C LYS A 7 12.76 0.79 0.76
N LEU A 8 11.63 1.48 0.84
CA LEU A 8 11.29 2.30 2.00
C LEU A 8 10.59 1.41 3.03
N ARG A 9 11.03 1.49 4.29
CA ARG A 9 10.33 0.82 5.39
C ARG A 9 9.13 1.66 5.77
N THR A 10 7.94 1.06 5.70
CA THR A 10 6.68 1.68 6.13
C THR A 10 6.02 0.82 7.19
N THR A 11 5.50 1.47 8.24
CA THR A 11 4.70 0.80 9.26
C THR A 11 3.22 0.91 8.88
N VAL A 12 2.52 -0.22 8.85
CA VAL A 12 1.08 -0.28 8.58
C VAL A 12 0.35 -0.89 9.77
N PHE A 13 -0.83 -0.36 10.09
CA PHE A 13 -1.69 -0.90 11.14
C PHE A 13 -2.76 -1.77 10.50
N LEU A 14 -2.89 -3.01 10.99
CA LEU A 14 -3.82 -4.01 10.47
C LEU A 14 -4.57 -4.66 11.64
N ARG A 15 -5.74 -5.24 11.34
CA ARG A 15 -6.50 -5.98 12.36
C ARG A 15 -5.68 -7.17 12.87
N PRO A 16 -5.64 -7.42 14.20
CA PRO A 16 -4.85 -8.52 14.76
C PRO A 16 -5.22 -9.90 14.20
N SER A 17 -6.50 -10.14 13.93
CA SER A 17 -6.98 -11.38 13.30
C SER A 17 -6.36 -11.59 11.92
N LEU A 18 -6.31 -10.55 11.08
CA LEU A 18 -5.67 -10.62 9.76
C LEU A 18 -4.18 -10.92 9.85
N ILE A 19 -3.46 -10.31 10.81
CA ILE A 19 -2.03 -10.57 11.01
C ILE A 19 -1.77 -12.03 11.39
N LYS A 20 -2.63 -12.66 12.20
CA LYS A 20 -2.48 -14.08 12.56
C LYS A 20 -2.59 -14.97 11.34
N HIS A 21 -3.61 -14.76 10.51
CA HIS A 21 -3.80 -15.53 9.28
C HIS A 21 -2.68 -15.27 8.26
N ALA A 22 -2.26 -14.02 8.08
CA ALA A 22 -1.18 -13.66 7.17
C ALA A 22 0.16 -14.30 7.58
N LYS A 23 0.46 -14.36 8.87
CA LYS A 23 1.65 -15.07 9.37
C LYS A 23 1.61 -16.56 9.06
N ALA A 24 0.48 -17.21 9.30
CA ALA A 24 0.31 -18.63 8.98
C ALA A 24 0.47 -18.89 7.47
N GLN A 25 -0.13 -18.04 6.64
CA GLN A 25 -0.02 -18.14 5.18
C GLN A 25 1.42 -17.97 4.70
N ALA A 26 2.14 -16.98 5.23
CA ALA A 26 3.53 -16.72 4.87
C ALA A 26 4.44 -17.94 5.17
N VAL A 27 4.18 -18.64 6.28
CA VAL A 27 4.90 -19.88 6.63
C VAL A 27 4.59 -21.01 5.63
N ILE A 28 3.31 -21.20 5.27
CA ILE A 28 2.89 -22.24 4.31
C ILE A 28 3.48 -21.98 2.91
N GLU A 29 3.55 -20.71 2.50
CA GLU A 29 4.11 -20.30 1.22
C GLU A 29 5.65 -20.17 1.23
N GLU A 30 6.31 -20.43 2.36
CA GLU A 30 7.77 -20.24 2.55
C GLU A 30 8.27 -18.84 2.16
N ILE A 31 7.43 -17.80 2.33
CA ILE A 31 7.76 -16.40 2.07
C ILE A 31 7.75 -15.57 3.35
N THR A 32 8.30 -14.35 3.27
CA THR A 32 8.22 -13.42 4.41
C THR A 32 6.84 -12.78 4.50
N LEU A 33 6.43 -12.40 5.72
CA LEU A 33 5.21 -11.61 5.94
C LEU A 33 5.24 -10.29 5.15
N THR A 34 6.41 -9.67 5.03
CA THR A 34 6.62 -8.45 4.23
C THR A 34 6.28 -8.69 2.77
N GLU A 35 6.79 -9.77 2.19
CA GLU A 35 6.54 -10.12 0.79
C GLU A 35 5.07 -10.45 0.54
N LEU A 36 4.42 -11.17 1.45
CA LEU A 36 2.99 -11.45 1.37
C LEU A 36 2.17 -10.14 1.34
N ILE A 37 2.53 -9.18 2.20
CA ILE A 37 1.88 -7.86 2.25
C ILE A 37 2.16 -7.07 0.96
N GLU A 38 3.39 -7.05 0.47
CA GLU A 38 3.75 -6.38 -0.79
C GLU A 38 2.89 -6.92 -1.96
N ARG A 39 2.76 -8.24 -2.09
CA ARG A 39 1.91 -8.88 -3.10
C ARG A 39 0.43 -8.50 -2.96
N ALA A 40 -0.07 -8.48 -1.73
CA ALA A 40 -1.45 -8.10 -1.45
C ALA A 40 -1.73 -6.63 -1.82
N LEU A 41 -0.80 -5.72 -1.52
CA LEU A 41 -0.89 -4.31 -1.90
C LEU A 41 -0.86 -4.13 -3.41
N LEU A 42 0.05 -4.81 -4.12
CA LEU A 42 0.12 -4.77 -5.58
C LEU A 42 -1.17 -5.29 -6.23
N LYS A 43 -1.75 -6.37 -5.69
CA LYS A 43 -3.03 -6.91 -6.16
C LYS A 43 -4.20 -5.92 -6.00
N TYR A 44 -4.13 -5.07 -4.98
CA TYR A 44 -5.14 -4.04 -4.73
C TYR A 44 -4.92 -2.74 -5.53
N LEU A 45 -3.78 -2.60 -6.22
CA LEU A 45 -3.56 -1.43 -7.07
C LEU A 45 -4.53 -1.44 -8.27
N PRO A 46 -5.09 -0.27 -8.64
CA PRO A 46 -5.89 -0.16 -9.84
C PRO A 46 -5.02 -0.41 -11.08
N LYS A 47 -5.63 -0.97 -12.14
CA LYS A 47 -4.94 -1.18 -13.44
C LYS A 47 -4.42 0.12 -14.04
N GLU A 48 -5.13 1.21 -13.82
CA GLU A 48 -4.72 2.56 -14.19
C GLU A 48 -4.78 3.46 -12.97
N THR A 49 -3.63 4.01 -12.58
CA THR A 49 -3.54 4.98 -11.49
C THR A 49 -3.87 6.37 -12.03
N ILE A 50 -5.14 6.76 -11.99
CA ILE A 50 -5.56 8.13 -12.35
C ILE A 50 -5.23 9.07 -11.17
N ILE A 51 -4.04 9.68 -11.20
CA ILE A 51 -3.67 10.73 -10.24
C ILE A 51 -4.42 12.01 -10.63
N LYS A 52 -5.60 12.23 -10.05
CA LYS A 52 -6.34 13.49 -10.24
C LYS A 52 -5.69 14.57 -9.38
N LYS A 53 -5.19 15.63 -10.02
CA LYS A 53 -4.81 16.85 -9.31
C LYS A 53 -6.08 17.40 -8.65
N ILE A 54 -6.10 17.44 -7.33
CA ILE A 54 -7.19 18.09 -6.60
C ILE A 54 -7.01 19.59 -6.83
N ASP A 55 -7.85 20.17 -7.68
CA ASP A 55 -7.91 21.61 -7.89
C ASP A 55 -8.66 22.22 -6.69
N PHE A 56 -7.90 22.55 -5.63
CA PHE A 56 -8.42 23.30 -4.48
C PHE A 56 -8.71 24.74 -4.91
N ARG A 57 -9.74 24.96 -5.73
CA ARG A 57 -10.26 26.31 -5.95
C ARG A 57 -10.79 26.82 -4.62
N LYS A 58 -10.18 27.89 -4.13
CA LYS A 58 -10.52 28.56 -2.86
C LYS A 58 -12.03 28.81 -2.78
N PRO A 59 -12.66 28.71 -1.59
CA PRO A 59 -14.05 29.12 -1.44
C PRO A 59 -14.19 30.59 -1.86
N VAL A 60 -15.05 30.81 -2.84
CA VAL A 60 -15.48 32.14 -3.27
C VAL A 60 -16.39 32.73 -2.19
N GLY A 61 -15.92 33.81 -1.56
CA GLY A 61 -16.76 34.84 -0.92
C GLY A 61 -17.11 34.66 0.56
N ARG A 62 -16.88 35.72 1.35
CA ARG A 62 -17.92 36.74 1.56
C ARG A 62 -17.31 38.13 1.50
N GLN A 63 -17.96 39.01 0.75
CA GLN A 63 -17.86 40.47 0.82
C GLN A 63 -18.40 40.96 2.16
#